data_AF-A0A251ZWC6-F1
#
_entry.id   AF-A0A251ZWC6-F1
#
_cell.length_a   1.000
_cell.length_b   1.000
_cell.length_c   1.000
_cell.angle_alpha   90.00
_cell.angle_beta   90.00
_cell.angle_gamma   90.00
#
_symmetry.space_group_name_H-M   'P 1'
#
loop_
_entity.id
_entity.type
_entity.pdbx_description
1 polymer ?
#
loop_
_entity_poly.entity_id
_entity_poly.type
_entity_poly.pdbx_seq_one_letter_code
_entity_poly.pdbx_strand_id
1 'polypeptide(L)'
;MVDIRHIIKERELLLYPHIPLGVFRNSGEWPEPKQHYSLFLYTNDDSQRIIEWIIYHQQVGFTHFYIYSFHEDPTQFYQHLLPYLNASSPCVTYYHYPEPGNAHQAFCHFFRNYAHETKWLLWLNIDEFLCLKNLETLQSFMQPEYEEIDTIYFHLCHYGHSNFETAPEGDVLLNYTLRANTISPITRGMIQSSKLPYTKLYHNFSINFQTNYAYLDSNLSSMNVLEDDFSKYFEAYPTNVEAYLNQQNYSEKIIETAYIAHFGLPSIQFIENQKEEKQFTYYSGQTLVDFNHLENILEYFEAFNLVEDNTLHNLWINKIIKAWDHSIFPVNFWSLLSVNKPVKQSSTLNDCSPQEDANKLINNTLMGTAQNLTKIEESPWWEIDLETISTIHEVQIFNRLDQNQKAACYFNLLISTDGQIWKYITKKTSNQLYGGIDGSPYVWSSENGMTGRFIKFTIPGPNQQIGLDQIQIFGEVQNQEI
;
A
#
# COMPACT_ATOMS: atom_id res chain seq x y z
N MET A 1 12.03 -31.33 -50.64
CA MET A 1 12.48 -30.03 -50.10
C MET A 1 12.58 -30.21 -48.60
N VAL A 2 13.75 -30.02 -48.00
CA VAL A 2 13.91 -30.16 -46.55
C VAL A 2 13.17 -29.00 -45.89
N ASP A 3 12.26 -29.27 -44.96
CA ASP A 3 11.59 -28.22 -44.21
C ASP A 3 12.55 -27.62 -43.18
N ILE A 4 13.22 -26.55 -43.60
CA ILE A 4 14.19 -25.81 -42.79
C ILE A 4 13.56 -25.32 -41.48
N ARG A 5 12.26 -24.99 -41.46
CA ARG A 5 11.57 -24.54 -40.24
C ARG A 5 11.43 -25.67 -39.23
N HIS A 6 11.14 -26.88 -39.71
CA HIS A 6 11.08 -28.07 -38.87
C HIS A 6 12.45 -28.38 -38.23
N ILE A 7 13.52 -28.36 -39.02
CA ILE A 7 14.90 -28.58 -38.51
C ILE A 7 15.30 -27.52 -37.48
N ILE A 8 14.96 -26.24 -37.71
CA ILE A 8 15.23 -25.17 -36.75
C ILE A 8 14.47 -25.42 -35.45
N LYS A 9 13.18 -25.78 -35.53
CA LYS A 9 12.35 -26.07 -34.35
C LYS A 9 12.87 -27.27 -33.55
N GLU A 10 13.25 -28.36 -34.24
CA GLU A 10 13.86 -29.53 -33.58
C GLU A 10 15.18 -29.17 -32.89
N ARG A 11 16.03 -28.39 -33.55
CA ARG A 11 17.28 -27.90 -32.94
C ARG A 11 17.04 -26.99 -31.74
N GLU A 12 16.07 -26.08 -31.83
CA GLU A 12 15.70 -25.24 -30.69
C GLU A 12 15.24 -26.09 -29.50
N LEU A 13 14.41 -27.12 -29.74
CA LEU A 13 13.94 -28.03 -28.68
C LEU A 13 15.08 -28.83 -28.04
N LEU A 14 16.03 -29.35 -28.83
CA LEU A 14 17.21 -30.05 -28.30
C LEU A 14 18.09 -29.16 -27.42
N LEU A 15 18.07 -27.86 -27.66
CA LEU A 15 18.82 -26.86 -26.89
C LEU A 15 18.05 -26.29 -25.70
N TYR A 16 16.79 -26.69 -25.50
CA TYR A 16 15.96 -26.24 -24.39
C TYR A 16 16.66 -26.33 -23.03
N PRO A 17 17.31 -27.45 -22.63
CA PRO A 17 17.97 -27.53 -21.33
C PRO A 17 19.33 -26.81 -21.28
N HIS A 18 19.84 -26.30 -22.41
CA HIS A 18 21.24 -25.89 -22.50
C HIS A 18 21.45 -24.38 -22.53
N ILE A 19 20.55 -23.64 -23.17
CA ILE A 19 20.79 -22.21 -23.43
C ILE A 19 19.45 -21.46 -23.54
N PRO A 20 19.32 -20.20 -23.10
CA PRO A 20 18.14 -19.40 -23.40
C PRO A 20 17.99 -19.13 -24.91
N LEU A 21 16.77 -18.94 -25.40
CA LEU A 21 16.48 -18.66 -26.81
C LEU A 21 17.16 -17.37 -27.29
N GLY A 22 17.10 -16.31 -26.50
CA GLY A 22 17.72 -15.03 -26.86
C GLY A 22 19.23 -15.15 -27.03
N VAL A 23 19.88 -15.88 -26.13
CA VAL A 23 21.33 -16.17 -26.19
C VAL A 23 21.66 -17.04 -27.40
N PHE A 24 20.89 -18.11 -27.64
CA PHE A 24 21.07 -18.96 -28.83
C PHE A 24 20.91 -18.17 -30.14
N ARG A 25 19.91 -17.30 -30.21
CA ARG A 25 19.65 -16.44 -31.37
C ARG A 25 20.69 -15.34 -31.54
N ASN A 26 21.40 -14.99 -30.46
CA ASN A 26 22.52 -14.06 -30.44
C ASN A 26 23.87 -14.80 -30.45
N SER A 27 23.98 -15.88 -31.23
CA SER A 27 25.24 -16.60 -31.45
C SER A 27 25.92 -17.16 -30.20
N GLY A 28 25.17 -17.38 -29.12
CA GLY A 28 25.69 -17.89 -27.85
C GLY A 28 26.11 -16.79 -26.87
N GLU A 29 25.99 -15.52 -27.23
CA GLU A 29 26.33 -14.38 -26.38
C GLU A 29 25.08 -13.82 -25.70
N TRP A 30 25.21 -13.41 -24.44
CA TRP A 30 24.14 -12.70 -23.75
C TRP A 30 23.95 -11.32 -24.38
N PRO A 31 22.75 -10.98 -24.89
CA PRO A 31 22.47 -9.65 -25.39
C PRO A 31 22.43 -8.65 -24.24
N GLU A 32 22.52 -7.36 -24.57
CA GLU A 32 22.26 -6.29 -23.59
C GLU A 32 20.86 -6.45 -23.00
N PRO A 33 20.72 -6.47 -21.66
CA PRO A 33 19.44 -6.67 -21.01
C PRO A 33 18.52 -5.47 -21.26
N LYS A 34 17.25 -5.75 -21.52
CA LYS A 34 16.21 -4.72 -21.69
C LYS A 34 15.81 -4.10 -20.35
N GLN A 35 15.88 -4.90 -19.28
CA GLN A 35 15.43 -4.59 -17.93
C GLN A 35 16.60 -4.75 -16.97
N HIS A 36 16.70 -3.85 -15.99
CA HIS A 36 17.79 -3.94 -15.02
C HIS A 36 17.43 -4.84 -13.83
N TYR A 37 16.23 -4.68 -13.27
CA TYR A 37 15.71 -5.50 -12.17
C TYR A 37 14.34 -6.04 -12.54
N SER A 38 14.17 -7.36 -12.49
CA SER A 38 12.88 -8.01 -12.73
C SER A 38 12.49 -8.98 -11.62
N LEU A 39 11.18 -9.12 -11.42
CA LEU A 39 10.62 -10.15 -10.55
C LEU A 39 10.01 -11.29 -11.35
N PHE A 40 10.16 -12.51 -10.83
CA PHE A 40 9.40 -13.68 -11.24
C PHE A 40 8.41 -14.05 -10.14
N LEU A 41 7.17 -14.34 -10.54
CA LEU A 41 6.08 -14.79 -9.67
C LEU A 41 5.41 -16.02 -10.28
N TYR A 42 5.11 -17.01 -9.44
CA TYR A 42 4.29 -18.16 -9.76
C TYR A 42 3.19 -18.30 -8.70
N THR A 43 1.92 -18.11 -9.07
CA THR A 43 0.83 -17.96 -8.08
C THR A 43 -0.52 -18.54 -8.51
N ASN A 44 -1.34 -18.92 -7.54
CA ASN A 44 -2.78 -19.18 -7.68
C ASN A 44 -3.62 -18.26 -6.78
N ASP A 45 -3.02 -17.18 -6.27
CA ASP A 45 -3.74 -16.16 -5.52
C ASP A 45 -4.60 -15.33 -6.48
N ASP A 46 -5.92 -15.33 -6.27
CA ASP A 46 -6.92 -14.58 -7.06
C ASP A 46 -7.29 -13.22 -6.44
N SER A 47 -6.67 -12.85 -5.33
CA SER A 47 -6.98 -11.60 -4.63
C SER A 47 -6.45 -10.38 -5.39
N GLN A 48 -6.90 -9.19 -4.95
CA GLN A 48 -6.41 -7.93 -5.48
C GLN A 48 -4.99 -7.58 -5.02
N ARG A 49 -4.36 -8.40 -4.16
CA ARG A 49 -3.00 -8.19 -3.63
C ARG A 49 -1.95 -8.06 -4.72
N ILE A 50 -2.16 -8.66 -5.89
CA ILE A 50 -1.23 -8.49 -7.02
C ILE A 50 -1.07 -7.03 -7.45
N ILE A 51 -2.10 -6.20 -7.26
CA ILE A 51 -2.05 -4.77 -7.56
C ILE A 51 -1.10 -4.07 -6.59
N GLU A 52 -1.27 -4.28 -5.28
CA GLU A 52 -0.37 -3.78 -4.22
C GLU A 52 1.07 -4.26 -4.47
N TRP A 53 1.25 -5.55 -4.74
CA TRP A 53 2.55 -6.17 -4.94
C TRP A 53 3.30 -5.59 -6.15
N ILE A 54 2.63 -5.38 -7.30
CA ILE A 54 3.26 -4.76 -8.47
C ILE A 54 3.64 -3.31 -8.17
N ILE A 55 2.69 -2.50 -7.67
CA ILE A 55 2.92 -1.06 -7.46
C ILE A 55 4.04 -0.84 -6.43
N TYR A 56 4.04 -1.59 -5.33
CA TYR A 56 5.09 -1.51 -4.33
C TYR A 56 6.46 -1.81 -4.92
N HIS A 57 6.61 -2.93 -5.63
CA HIS A 57 7.91 -3.33 -6.18
C HIS A 57 8.37 -2.43 -7.33
N GLN A 58 7.46 -1.81 -8.08
CA GLN A 58 7.81 -0.74 -9.02
C GLN A 58 8.48 0.44 -8.31
N GLN A 59 7.99 0.82 -7.13
CA GLN A 59 8.60 1.90 -6.34
C GLN A 59 9.96 1.50 -5.79
N VAL A 60 10.12 0.26 -5.36
CA VAL A 60 11.41 -0.30 -4.94
C VAL A 60 12.42 -0.27 -6.10
N GLY A 61 11.98 -0.24 -7.35
CA GLY A 61 12.83 -0.06 -8.53
C GLY A 61 12.80 -1.24 -9.52
N PHE A 62 11.93 -2.23 -9.31
CA PHE A 62 11.72 -3.28 -10.30
C PHE A 62 10.98 -2.72 -11.52
N THR A 63 11.51 -2.98 -12.71
CA THR A 63 10.98 -2.40 -13.95
C THR A 63 10.09 -3.37 -14.71
N HIS A 64 10.21 -4.68 -14.44
CA HIS A 64 9.44 -5.70 -15.14
C HIS A 64 9.07 -6.90 -14.26
N PHE A 65 7.90 -7.48 -14.53
CA PHE A 65 7.30 -8.56 -13.74
C PHE A 65 6.89 -9.70 -14.66
N TYR A 66 7.49 -10.87 -14.47
CA TYR A 66 7.15 -12.10 -15.16
C TYR A 66 6.21 -12.92 -14.28
N ILE A 67 4.92 -12.87 -14.59
CA ILE A 67 3.86 -13.46 -13.76
C ILE A 67 3.34 -14.71 -14.45
N TYR A 68 3.49 -15.84 -13.76
CA TYR A 68 2.91 -17.11 -14.13
C TYR A 68 1.79 -17.44 -13.16
N SER A 69 0.63 -17.82 -13.68
CA SER A 69 -0.46 -18.24 -12.83
C SER A 69 -0.99 -19.62 -13.19
N PHE A 70 -1.46 -20.35 -12.18
CA PHE A 70 -1.95 -21.72 -12.33
C PHE A 70 -3.39 -21.88 -11.83
N HIS A 71 -4.16 -20.79 -11.86
CA HIS A 71 -5.60 -20.79 -11.58
C HIS A 71 -6.33 -21.73 -12.53
N GLU A 72 -7.43 -22.32 -12.07
CA GLU A 72 -8.33 -23.07 -12.96
C GLU A 72 -8.94 -22.14 -14.02
N ASP A 73 -9.42 -20.97 -13.58
CA ASP A 73 -9.86 -19.87 -14.45
C ASP A 73 -9.05 -18.61 -14.13
N PRO A 74 -8.16 -18.15 -15.03
CA PRO A 74 -7.35 -16.95 -14.81
C PRO A 74 -8.09 -15.65 -15.09
N THR A 75 -9.37 -15.66 -15.48
CA THR A 75 -10.05 -14.48 -16.04
C THR A 75 -10.07 -13.31 -15.05
N GLN A 76 -10.42 -13.54 -13.78
CA GLN A 76 -10.46 -12.49 -12.76
C GLN A 76 -9.05 -11.97 -12.45
N PHE A 77 -8.09 -12.88 -12.23
CA PHE A 77 -6.69 -12.50 -12.01
C PHE A 77 -6.12 -11.69 -13.18
N TYR A 78 -6.41 -12.09 -14.42
CA TYR A 78 -5.97 -11.38 -15.62
C TYR A 78 -6.56 -9.97 -15.72
N GLN A 79 -7.80 -9.74 -15.25
CA GLN A 79 -8.38 -8.40 -15.19
C GLN A 79 -7.57 -7.45 -14.30
N HIS A 80 -7.05 -7.93 -13.16
CA HIS A 80 -6.17 -7.14 -12.29
C HIS A 80 -4.86 -6.75 -12.99
N LEU A 81 -4.41 -7.54 -13.98
CA LEU A 81 -3.16 -7.29 -14.73
C LEU A 81 -3.33 -6.38 -15.97
N LEU A 82 -4.56 -6.20 -16.47
CA LEU A 82 -4.82 -5.41 -17.69
C LEU A 82 -4.18 -4.01 -17.70
N PRO A 83 -4.18 -3.23 -16.60
CA PRO A 83 -3.52 -1.93 -16.57
C PRO A 83 -2.01 -1.99 -16.86
N TYR A 84 -1.35 -3.07 -16.45
CA TYR A 84 0.11 -3.25 -16.58
C TYR A 84 0.52 -3.92 -17.89
N LEU A 85 -0.40 -4.69 -18.49
CA LEU A 85 -0.22 -5.36 -19.79
C LEU A 85 -0.43 -4.40 -20.96
N ASN A 86 -1.40 -3.48 -20.84
CA ASN A 86 -1.83 -2.58 -21.92
C ASN A 86 -1.31 -1.14 -21.79
N ALA A 87 -0.41 -0.88 -20.84
CA ALA A 87 0.23 0.43 -20.70
C ALA A 87 1.04 0.78 -21.96
N SER A 88 1.30 2.08 -22.20
CA SER A 88 2.18 2.51 -23.30
C SER A 88 3.59 1.93 -23.19
N SER A 89 4.03 1.62 -21.97
CA SER A 89 5.22 0.84 -21.67
C SER A 89 4.82 -0.30 -20.72
N PRO A 90 4.43 -1.48 -21.25
CA PRO A 90 4.02 -2.61 -20.42
C PRO A 90 5.17 -3.05 -19.50
N CYS A 91 4.86 -3.26 -18.22
CA CYS A 91 5.81 -3.77 -17.23
C CYS A 91 5.52 -5.21 -16.81
N VAL A 92 4.44 -5.82 -17.29
CA VAL A 92 4.07 -7.21 -16.98
C VAL A 92 4.18 -8.08 -18.22
N THR A 93 4.73 -9.28 -18.05
CA THR A 93 4.62 -10.39 -18.99
C THR A 93 3.91 -11.54 -18.29
N TYR A 94 2.72 -11.87 -18.79
CA TYR A 94 1.83 -12.83 -18.15
C TYR A 94 1.73 -14.14 -18.93
N TYR A 95 1.74 -15.26 -18.20
CA TYR A 95 1.49 -16.61 -18.72
C TYR A 95 0.54 -17.37 -17.80
N HIS A 96 -0.53 -17.92 -18.38
CA HIS A 96 -1.32 -18.95 -17.71
C HIS A 96 -0.65 -20.32 -17.92
N TYR A 97 -0.25 -20.97 -16.83
CA TYR A 97 0.41 -22.26 -16.78
C TYR A 97 -0.42 -23.20 -15.88
N PRO A 98 -1.48 -23.84 -16.40
CA PRO A 98 -2.50 -24.55 -15.61
C PRO A 98 -2.03 -25.92 -15.10
N GLU A 99 -0.83 -25.98 -14.51
CA GLU A 99 -0.20 -27.20 -14.00
C GLU A 99 0.26 -26.96 -12.55
N PRO A 100 -0.64 -27.11 -11.55
CA PRO A 100 -0.33 -26.87 -10.15
C PRO A 100 0.91 -27.64 -9.67
N GLY A 101 1.72 -27.01 -8.82
CA GLY A 101 2.96 -27.60 -8.29
C GLY A 101 4.13 -27.65 -9.30
N ASN A 102 3.96 -27.16 -10.52
CA ASN A 102 4.98 -27.23 -11.57
C ASN A 102 5.75 -25.91 -11.76
N ALA A 103 6.01 -25.20 -10.66
CA ALA A 103 6.77 -23.95 -10.64
C ALA A 103 8.16 -24.09 -11.30
N HIS A 104 8.77 -25.28 -11.23
CA HIS A 104 9.99 -25.61 -11.96
C HIS A 104 9.86 -25.36 -13.47
N GLN A 105 8.87 -25.97 -14.11
CA GLN A 105 8.75 -25.86 -15.57
C GLN A 105 8.29 -24.48 -16.00
N ALA A 106 7.45 -23.80 -15.19
CA ALA A 106 7.13 -22.38 -15.40
C ALA A 106 8.40 -21.51 -15.37
N PHE A 107 9.28 -21.72 -14.38
CA PHE A 107 10.54 -21.00 -14.29
C PHE A 107 11.52 -21.36 -15.42
N CYS A 108 11.61 -22.63 -15.82
CA CYS A 108 12.40 -23.04 -16.99
C CYS A 108 11.87 -22.43 -18.29
N HIS A 109 10.55 -22.31 -18.43
CA HIS A 109 9.92 -21.60 -19.55
C HIS A 109 10.28 -20.11 -19.52
N PHE A 110 10.17 -19.45 -18.36
CA PHE A 110 10.63 -18.09 -18.20
C PHE A 110 12.10 -17.95 -18.59
N PHE A 111 12.97 -18.79 -18.03
CA PHE A 111 14.40 -18.67 -18.23
C PHE A 111 14.79 -18.88 -19.70
N ARG A 112 14.17 -19.87 -20.35
CA ARG A 112 14.34 -20.13 -21.78
C ARG A 112 13.97 -18.92 -22.63
N ASN A 113 12.86 -18.25 -22.31
CA ASN A 113 12.29 -17.23 -23.19
C ASN A 113 12.70 -15.80 -22.86
N TYR A 114 13.02 -15.50 -21.59
CA TYR A 114 13.09 -14.11 -21.09
C TYR A 114 14.29 -13.80 -20.20
N ALA A 115 15.04 -14.77 -19.66
CA ALA A 115 16.14 -14.46 -18.74
C ALA A 115 17.19 -13.51 -19.34
N HIS A 116 17.42 -13.58 -20.66
CA HIS A 116 18.31 -12.69 -21.39
C HIS A 116 17.85 -11.23 -21.46
N GLU A 117 16.59 -10.94 -21.15
CA GLU A 117 16.04 -9.59 -21.16
C GLU A 117 16.27 -8.86 -19.84
N THR A 118 16.70 -9.56 -18.77
CA THR A 118 16.86 -8.97 -17.45
C THR A 118 18.27 -9.18 -16.89
N LYS A 119 18.86 -8.14 -16.31
CA LYS A 119 20.16 -8.25 -15.65
C LYS A 119 20.02 -8.98 -14.32
N TRP A 120 19.31 -8.39 -13.37
CA TRP A 120 19.05 -8.95 -12.06
C TRP A 120 17.64 -9.55 -12.00
N LEU A 121 17.55 -10.74 -11.41
CA LEU A 121 16.31 -11.49 -11.25
C LEU A 121 16.13 -11.90 -9.80
N LEU A 122 14.95 -11.63 -9.25
CA LEU A 122 14.53 -12.12 -7.94
C LEU A 122 13.19 -12.85 -8.09
N TRP A 123 13.08 -14.03 -7.50
CA TRP A 123 11.82 -14.75 -7.39
C TRP A 123 11.22 -14.47 -6.02
N LEU A 124 10.03 -13.89 -5.98
CA LEU A 124 9.24 -13.73 -4.75
C LEU A 124 7.86 -14.37 -4.88
N ASN A 125 7.31 -14.78 -3.75
CA ASN A 125 5.91 -15.14 -3.65
C ASN A 125 5.02 -13.90 -3.54
N ILE A 126 3.71 -14.07 -3.72
CA ILE A 126 2.73 -12.96 -3.72
C ILE A 126 2.59 -12.28 -2.35
N ASP A 127 2.97 -12.97 -1.29
CA ASP A 127 3.00 -12.54 0.11
C ASP A 127 4.39 -12.09 0.57
N GLU A 128 5.34 -11.93 -0.36
CA GLU A 128 6.71 -11.52 -0.09
C GLU A 128 7.01 -10.14 -0.68
N PHE A 129 7.60 -9.27 0.14
CA PHE A 129 7.93 -7.89 -0.21
C PHE A 129 9.39 -7.58 0.12
N LEU A 130 10.16 -7.08 -0.85
CA LEU A 130 11.53 -6.62 -0.60
C LEU A 130 11.53 -5.31 0.19
N CYS A 131 11.96 -5.37 1.46
CA CYS A 131 12.12 -4.21 2.32
C CYS A 131 13.58 -3.73 2.30
N LEU A 132 13.80 -2.51 1.82
CA LEU A 132 15.09 -1.81 1.91
C LEU A 132 14.98 -0.76 3.02
N LYS A 133 15.64 -0.94 4.16
CA LYS A 133 15.56 0.04 5.25
C LYS A 133 16.35 1.29 4.88
N ASN A 134 15.79 2.45 5.21
CA ASN A 134 16.42 3.77 5.04
C ASN A 134 16.79 4.13 3.58
N LEU A 135 16.41 3.30 2.60
CA LEU A 135 16.67 3.50 1.19
C LEU A 135 15.37 3.35 0.43
N GLU A 136 15.14 4.27 -0.51
CA GLU A 136 13.87 4.28 -1.26
C GLU A 136 13.86 3.31 -2.44
N THR A 137 15.04 2.97 -3.00
CA THR A 137 15.13 2.18 -4.24
C THR A 137 16.35 1.24 -4.27
N LEU A 138 16.24 0.19 -5.09
CA LEU A 138 17.34 -0.70 -5.47
C LEU A 138 18.51 0.05 -6.06
N GLN A 139 18.27 1.11 -6.84
CA GLN A 139 19.35 1.91 -7.41
C GLN A 139 20.24 2.52 -6.32
N SER A 140 19.65 2.96 -5.20
CA SER A 140 20.40 3.48 -4.04
C SER A 140 21.04 2.37 -3.20
N PHE A 141 20.47 1.16 -3.23
CA PHE A 141 20.97 0.00 -2.50
C PHE A 141 22.15 -0.69 -3.21
N MET A 142 22.14 -0.72 -4.55
CA MET A 142 23.13 -1.42 -5.35
C MET A 142 24.46 -0.65 -5.37
N GLN A 143 25.38 -1.08 -4.52
CA GLN A 143 26.75 -0.57 -4.43
C GLN A 143 27.68 -1.25 -5.47
N PRO A 144 28.83 -0.66 -5.82
CA PRO A 144 29.77 -1.24 -6.79
C PRO A 144 30.17 -2.69 -6.51
N GLU A 145 30.30 -3.06 -5.24
CA GLU A 145 30.64 -4.41 -4.77
C GLU A 145 29.58 -5.43 -5.19
N TYR A 146 28.29 -5.04 -5.14
CA TYR A 146 27.19 -5.90 -5.57
C TYR A 146 27.13 -6.12 -7.08
N GLU A 147 27.69 -5.22 -7.88
CA GLU A 147 27.71 -5.36 -9.33
C GLU A 147 28.73 -6.40 -9.82
N GLU A 148 29.73 -6.71 -8.99
CA GLU A 148 30.80 -7.67 -9.29
C GLU A 148 30.48 -9.10 -8.83
N ILE A 149 29.42 -9.30 -8.03
CA ILE A 149 29.00 -10.62 -7.54
C ILE A 149 27.86 -11.21 -8.35
N ASP A 150 27.73 -12.54 -8.33
CA ASP A 150 26.70 -13.24 -9.08
C ASP A 150 25.33 -13.20 -8.36
N THR A 151 25.29 -13.21 -7.02
CA THR A 151 24.03 -13.27 -6.25
C THR A 151 24.08 -12.50 -4.93
N ILE A 152 23.01 -11.75 -4.64
CA ILE A 152 22.76 -11.10 -3.35
C ILE A 152 21.64 -11.87 -2.63
N TYR A 153 21.86 -12.26 -1.37
CA TYR A 153 20.88 -12.96 -0.56
C TYR A 153 20.20 -12.05 0.46
N PHE A 154 18.88 -12.10 0.46
CA PHE A 154 18.02 -11.43 1.42
C PHE A 154 17.38 -12.48 2.31
N HIS A 155 17.50 -12.33 3.63
CA HIS A 155 16.78 -13.21 4.55
C HIS A 155 15.29 -12.85 4.63
N LEU A 156 14.46 -13.84 4.95
CA LEU A 156 13.05 -13.61 5.25
C LEU A 156 12.88 -13.05 6.67
N CYS A 157 11.96 -12.10 6.83
CA CYS A 157 11.42 -11.70 8.11
C CYS A 157 9.93 -12.04 8.13
N HIS A 158 9.52 -12.92 9.04
CA HIS A 158 8.13 -13.37 9.11
C HIS A 158 7.27 -12.32 9.81
N TYR A 159 6.20 -11.89 9.15
CA TYR A 159 5.12 -11.10 9.74
C TYR A 159 3.99 -12.03 10.18
N GLY A 160 3.51 -11.79 11.39
CA GLY A 160 2.43 -12.54 12.01
C GLY A 160 1.05 -12.02 11.62
N HIS A 161 0.01 -12.65 12.18
CA HIS A 161 -1.38 -12.29 11.94
C HIS A 161 -1.81 -10.96 12.56
N SER A 162 -0.92 -10.21 13.22
CA SER A 162 -1.18 -8.89 13.80
C SER A 162 -2.42 -8.84 14.69
N ASN A 163 -2.66 -9.94 15.41
CA ASN A 163 -3.83 -10.15 16.29
C ASN A 163 -5.20 -10.13 15.60
N PHE A 164 -5.28 -10.28 14.27
CA PHE A 164 -6.55 -10.40 13.57
C PHE A 164 -7.18 -11.78 13.75
N GLU A 165 -8.40 -11.82 14.29
CA GLU A 165 -9.21 -13.05 14.38
C GLU A 165 -9.55 -13.58 12.97
N THR A 166 -9.98 -12.68 12.09
CA THR A 166 -10.27 -12.95 10.68
C THR A 166 -9.48 -12.00 9.79
N ALA A 167 -9.09 -12.45 8.60
CA ALA A 167 -8.29 -11.64 7.68
C ALA A 167 -9.00 -10.30 7.38
N PRO A 168 -8.35 -9.16 7.64
CA PRO A 168 -8.93 -7.84 7.35
C PRO A 168 -9.02 -7.61 5.83
N GLU A 169 -9.94 -6.74 5.43
CA GLU A 169 -10.01 -6.24 4.06
C GLU A 169 -8.88 -5.24 3.77
N GLY A 170 -8.50 -5.13 2.50
CA GLY A 170 -7.54 -4.16 2.01
C GLY A 170 -6.09 -4.66 1.96
N ASP A 171 -5.19 -3.69 1.92
CA ASP A 171 -3.77 -3.85 1.63
C ASP A 171 -3.01 -4.54 2.77
N VAL A 172 -2.12 -5.49 2.42
CA VAL A 172 -1.32 -6.24 3.39
C VAL A 172 -0.38 -5.30 4.13
N LEU A 173 0.25 -4.37 3.41
CA LEU A 173 1.22 -3.45 4.00
C LEU A 173 0.57 -2.48 5.00
N LEU A 174 -0.73 -2.18 4.87
CA LEU A 174 -1.45 -1.37 5.85
C LEU A 174 -1.88 -2.18 7.08
N ASN A 175 -2.25 -3.44 6.90
CA ASN A 175 -2.88 -4.21 7.95
C ASN A 175 -1.87 -4.90 8.88
N TYR A 176 -0.80 -5.50 8.34
CA TYR A 176 0.07 -6.39 9.12
C TYR A 176 1.36 -5.68 9.55
N THR A 177 1.46 -5.32 10.83
CA THR A 177 2.58 -4.55 11.39
C THR A 177 3.35 -5.31 12.47
N LEU A 178 2.90 -6.49 12.89
CA LEU A 178 3.62 -7.31 13.86
C LEU A 178 4.47 -8.36 13.15
N ARG A 179 5.73 -8.47 13.55
CA ARG A 179 6.70 -9.42 13.01
C ARG A 179 7.47 -10.18 14.07
N ALA A 180 8.18 -11.22 13.63
CA ALA A 180 9.13 -11.95 14.44
C ALA A 180 10.27 -11.05 14.94
N ASN A 181 10.82 -11.38 16.11
CA ASN A 181 11.96 -10.66 16.69
C ASN A 181 13.28 -10.92 15.96
N THR A 182 13.45 -12.11 15.37
CA THR A 182 14.67 -12.53 14.67
C THR A 182 14.42 -12.78 13.19
N ILE A 183 15.50 -12.75 12.41
CA ILE A 183 15.43 -13.05 10.99
C ILE A 183 15.38 -14.57 10.75
N SER A 184 14.72 -14.99 9.69
CA SER A 184 14.63 -16.39 9.28
C SER A 184 15.95 -16.88 8.67
N PRO A 185 16.31 -18.16 8.85
CA PRO A 185 17.41 -18.77 8.09
C PRO A 185 17.11 -18.92 6.60
N ILE A 186 15.83 -18.82 6.21
CA ILE A 186 15.41 -18.86 4.82
C ILE A 186 15.78 -17.53 4.16
N THR A 187 16.24 -17.62 2.92
CA THR A 187 16.60 -16.48 2.09
C THR A 187 15.86 -16.49 0.75
N ARG A 188 15.99 -15.38 0.01
CA ARG A 188 15.76 -15.26 -1.43
C ARG A 188 17.03 -14.72 -2.08
N GLY A 189 17.48 -15.37 -3.15
CA GLY A 189 18.62 -14.92 -3.93
C GLY A 189 18.18 -14.02 -5.08
N MET A 190 18.69 -12.80 -5.14
CA MET A 190 18.66 -11.98 -6.36
C MET A 190 19.92 -12.26 -7.17
N ILE A 191 19.77 -12.84 -8.35
CA ILE A 191 20.89 -13.34 -9.17
C ILE A 191 21.00 -12.58 -10.49
N GLN A 192 22.24 -12.37 -10.95
CA GLN A 192 22.49 -11.97 -12.33
C GLN A 192 22.07 -13.10 -13.28
N SER A 193 21.09 -12.85 -14.15
CA SER A 193 20.49 -13.90 -14.98
C SER A 193 21.51 -14.61 -15.86
N SER A 194 22.56 -13.89 -16.30
CA SER A 194 23.65 -14.44 -17.11
C SER A 194 24.53 -15.46 -16.36
N LYS A 195 24.49 -15.45 -15.03
CA LYS A 195 25.30 -16.28 -14.15
C LYS A 195 24.58 -17.52 -13.66
N LEU A 196 23.25 -17.58 -13.78
CA LEU A 196 22.48 -18.74 -13.33
C LEU A 196 22.85 -19.99 -14.16
N PRO A 197 23.31 -21.09 -13.54
CA PRO A 197 23.72 -22.32 -14.24
C PRO A 197 22.53 -23.10 -14.84
N TYR A 198 22.01 -22.62 -15.97
CA TYR A 198 20.72 -23.08 -16.54
C TYR A 198 20.62 -24.59 -16.78
N THR A 199 21.67 -25.21 -17.34
CA THR A 199 21.64 -26.67 -17.57
C THR A 199 21.56 -27.45 -16.27
N LYS A 200 22.28 -27.02 -15.23
CA LYS A 200 22.21 -27.66 -13.93
C LYS A 200 20.85 -27.43 -13.29
N LEU A 201 20.29 -26.22 -13.43
CA LEU A 201 18.95 -25.88 -12.96
C LEU A 201 17.90 -26.81 -13.57
N TYR A 202 17.92 -26.97 -14.89
CA TYR A 202 16.96 -27.79 -15.61
C TYR A 202 16.97 -29.25 -15.14
N HIS A 203 18.15 -29.80 -14.86
CA HIS A 203 18.30 -31.20 -14.45
C HIS A 203 18.15 -31.43 -12.94
N ASN A 204 18.44 -30.42 -12.12
CA ASN A 204 18.51 -30.55 -10.66
C ASN A 204 17.63 -29.50 -9.98
N PHE A 205 16.36 -29.39 -10.35
CA PHE A 205 15.49 -28.42 -9.70
C PHE A 205 15.15 -28.86 -8.26
N SER A 206 15.43 -27.98 -7.31
CA SER A 206 15.03 -28.14 -5.91
C SER A 206 13.74 -27.37 -5.67
N ILE A 207 12.83 -27.93 -4.87
CA ILE A 207 11.60 -27.23 -4.42
C ILE A 207 11.91 -25.91 -3.71
N ASN A 208 13.13 -25.73 -3.17
CA ASN A 208 13.59 -24.50 -2.51
C ASN A 208 14.61 -23.72 -3.34
N PHE A 209 14.54 -23.82 -4.67
CA PHE A 209 15.48 -23.14 -5.58
C PHE A 209 15.61 -21.63 -5.28
N GLN A 210 14.54 -20.98 -4.85
CA GLN A 210 14.54 -19.55 -4.52
C GLN A 210 15.49 -19.19 -3.36
N THR A 211 15.80 -20.15 -2.50
CA THR A 211 16.56 -19.94 -1.26
C THR A 211 18.06 -20.05 -1.44
N ASN A 212 18.54 -20.85 -2.38
CA ASN A 212 19.97 -21.11 -2.49
C ASN A 212 20.32 -21.48 -3.93
N TYR A 213 21.28 -20.79 -4.54
CA TYR A 213 21.82 -21.13 -5.85
C TYR A 213 23.16 -21.88 -5.78
N ALA A 214 23.82 -21.93 -4.62
CA ALA A 214 25.09 -22.64 -4.44
C ALA A 214 24.99 -24.15 -4.67
N TYR A 215 23.81 -24.75 -4.49
CA TYR A 215 23.60 -26.17 -4.82
C TYR A 215 23.73 -26.46 -6.33
N LEU A 216 23.55 -25.44 -7.18
CA LEU A 216 23.76 -25.54 -8.62
C LEU A 216 25.24 -25.39 -8.95
N ASP A 217 25.88 -24.37 -8.39
CA ASP A 217 27.31 -24.14 -8.58
C ASP A 217 27.90 -23.43 -7.37
N SER A 218 28.78 -24.14 -6.65
CA SER A 218 29.46 -23.63 -5.48
C SER A 218 30.46 -22.51 -5.80
N ASN A 219 30.77 -22.27 -7.07
CA ASN A 219 31.67 -21.19 -7.49
C ASN A 219 30.94 -19.85 -7.72
N LEU A 220 29.62 -19.80 -7.57
CA LEU A 220 28.89 -18.54 -7.65
C LEU A 220 29.33 -17.62 -6.52
N SER A 221 29.86 -16.46 -6.89
CA SER A 221 30.19 -15.41 -5.94
C SER A 221 28.89 -14.87 -5.36
N SER A 222 28.78 -14.87 -4.03
CA SER A 222 27.55 -14.47 -3.37
C SER A 222 27.79 -13.81 -2.03
N MET A 223 26.93 -12.82 -1.73
CA MET A 223 26.95 -12.08 -0.48
C MET A 223 25.54 -11.91 0.07
N ASN A 224 25.43 -11.65 1.38
CA ASN A 224 24.19 -11.11 1.96
C ASN A 224 24.18 -9.57 1.87
N VAL A 225 23.15 -8.97 2.47
CA VAL A 225 23.00 -7.51 2.57
C VAL A 225 24.01 -6.83 3.51
N LEU A 226 24.81 -7.58 4.27
CA LEU A 226 25.92 -7.08 5.11
C LEU A 226 27.29 -7.32 4.47
N GLU A 227 27.32 -7.73 3.18
CA GLU A 227 28.53 -8.04 2.41
C GLU A 227 29.33 -9.26 2.92
N ASP A 228 28.73 -10.09 3.77
CA ASP A 228 29.32 -11.37 4.18
C ASP A 228 29.31 -12.36 3.02
N ASP A 229 30.43 -13.08 2.84
CA ASP A 229 30.54 -14.20 1.90
C ASP A 229 29.53 -15.31 2.24
N PHE A 230 28.51 -15.44 1.39
CA PHE A 230 27.38 -16.32 1.63
C PHE A 230 27.57 -17.74 1.09
N SER A 231 28.69 -18.01 0.40
CA SER A 231 29.02 -19.36 -0.07
C SER A 231 29.15 -20.35 1.12
N LYS A 232 29.77 -19.89 2.21
CA LYS A 232 29.97 -20.68 3.45
C LYS A 232 28.72 -20.85 4.28
N TYR A 233 27.76 -19.93 4.18
CA TYR A 233 26.51 -20.00 4.93
C TYR A 233 25.75 -21.29 4.59
N PHE A 234 25.70 -21.66 3.31
CA PHE A 234 25.00 -22.87 2.87
C PHE A 234 25.76 -24.16 3.10
N GLU A 235 27.10 -24.14 3.21
CA GLU A 235 27.88 -25.31 3.64
C GLU A 235 27.54 -25.70 5.10
N ALA A 236 27.21 -24.70 5.92
CA ALA A 236 26.84 -24.84 7.32
C ALA A 236 25.33 -25.14 7.52
N TYR A 237 24.52 -25.06 6.46
CA TYR A 237 23.06 -25.24 6.52
C TYR A 237 22.66 -26.72 6.42
N PRO A 238 21.68 -27.21 7.21
CA PRO A 238 20.92 -26.50 8.25
C PRO A 238 21.60 -26.47 9.63
N THR A 239 22.61 -27.32 9.85
CA THR A 239 23.07 -27.72 11.20
C THR A 239 23.71 -26.62 12.04
N ASN A 240 24.28 -25.57 11.44
CA ASN A 240 25.03 -24.52 12.13
C ASN A 240 24.51 -23.10 11.82
N VAL A 241 23.34 -22.98 11.18
CA VAL A 241 22.79 -21.68 10.77
C VAL A 241 22.32 -20.87 11.97
N GLU A 242 21.77 -21.52 12.99
CA GLU A 242 21.39 -20.84 14.23
C GLU A 242 22.60 -20.19 14.90
N ALA A 243 23.75 -20.86 14.92
CA ALA A 243 24.98 -20.27 15.47
C ALA A 243 25.44 -19.05 14.67
N TYR A 244 25.19 -19.03 13.35
CA TYR A 244 25.46 -17.89 12.48
C TYR A 244 24.51 -16.72 12.75
N LEU A 245 23.20 -16.98 12.85
CA LEU A 245 22.19 -15.96 13.12
C LEU A 245 22.20 -15.43 14.56
N ASN A 246 22.67 -16.23 15.51
CA ASN A 246 22.82 -15.88 16.92
C ASN A 246 24.12 -15.12 17.22
N GLN A 247 24.95 -14.83 16.21
CA GLN A 247 26.06 -13.89 16.38
C GLN A 247 25.53 -12.53 16.85
N GLN A 248 26.32 -11.81 17.64
CA GLN A 248 25.86 -10.63 18.37
C GLN A 248 25.24 -9.58 17.42
N ASN A 249 23.93 -9.41 17.56
CA ASN A 249 23.06 -8.48 16.81
C ASN A 249 23.00 -8.72 15.29
N TYR A 250 23.32 -9.93 14.80
CA TYR A 250 23.29 -10.21 13.36
C TYR A 250 21.90 -10.02 12.75
N SER A 251 20.86 -10.60 13.37
CA SER A 251 19.46 -10.43 12.93
C SER A 251 19.04 -8.96 12.87
N GLU A 252 19.40 -8.18 13.90
CA GLU A 252 19.08 -6.75 13.98
C GLU A 252 19.73 -5.97 12.83
N LYS A 253 21.02 -6.20 12.56
CA LYS A 253 21.75 -5.57 11.45
C LYS A 253 21.14 -5.88 10.08
N ILE A 254 20.75 -7.14 9.85
CA ILE A 254 20.06 -7.53 8.61
C ILE A 254 18.74 -6.77 8.48
N ILE A 255 17.92 -6.79 9.54
CA ILE A 255 16.61 -6.13 9.57
C ILE A 255 16.75 -4.62 9.37
N GLU A 256 17.78 -3.99 9.91
CA GLU A 256 18.11 -2.56 9.76
C GLU A 256 18.68 -2.19 8.39
N THR A 257 19.05 -3.19 7.57
CA THR A 257 19.63 -3.00 6.24
C THR A 257 18.63 -3.34 5.14
N ALA A 258 18.31 -4.63 4.95
CA ALA A 258 17.35 -5.09 3.95
C ALA A 258 16.95 -6.56 4.18
N TYR A 259 15.70 -6.89 3.89
CA TYR A 259 15.15 -8.24 4.06
C TYR A 259 13.91 -8.45 3.18
N ILE A 260 13.45 -9.69 3.06
CA ILE A 260 12.13 -10.03 2.47
C ILE A 260 11.10 -10.11 3.59
N ALA A 261 10.15 -9.17 3.65
CA ALA A 261 9.01 -9.28 4.53
C ALA A 261 8.06 -10.36 3.98
N HIS A 262 7.70 -11.33 4.81
CA HIS A 262 6.87 -12.47 4.41
C HIS A 262 5.57 -12.50 5.24
N PHE A 263 4.43 -12.30 4.56
CA PHE A 263 3.09 -12.16 5.14
C PHE A 263 2.24 -13.42 4.93
N GLY A 264 2.75 -14.56 5.39
CA GLY A 264 2.10 -15.87 5.18
C GLY A 264 0.97 -16.23 6.17
N LEU A 265 0.60 -15.34 7.10
CA LEU A 265 -0.36 -15.62 8.18
C LEU A 265 -1.46 -14.55 8.23
N PRO A 266 -2.58 -14.74 7.52
CA PRO A 266 -3.60 -13.70 7.39
C PRO A 266 -4.49 -13.53 8.64
N SER A 267 -4.66 -14.56 9.47
CA SER A 267 -5.46 -14.46 10.70
C SER A 267 -5.27 -15.65 11.64
N ILE A 268 -5.76 -15.51 12.88
CA ILE A 268 -5.85 -16.61 13.86
C ILE A 268 -6.75 -17.73 13.32
N GLN A 269 -7.93 -17.40 12.79
CA GLN A 269 -8.85 -18.37 12.18
C GLN A 269 -8.19 -19.19 11.05
N PHE A 270 -7.31 -18.58 10.23
CA PHE A 270 -6.60 -19.29 9.19
C PHE A 270 -5.67 -20.37 9.77
N ILE A 271 -4.93 -20.04 10.83
CA ILE A 271 -4.04 -20.99 11.51
C ILE A 271 -4.84 -22.15 12.10
N GLU A 272 -5.99 -21.86 12.71
CA GLU A 272 -6.88 -22.88 13.28
C GLU A 272 -7.47 -23.80 12.21
N ASN A 273 -7.96 -23.26 11.10
CA ASN A 273 -8.51 -24.06 9.99
C ASN A 273 -7.45 -25.03 9.42
N GLN A 274 -6.24 -24.54 9.21
CA GLN A 274 -5.15 -25.35 8.68
C GLN A 274 -4.72 -26.49 9.64
N LYS A 275 -4.87 -26.28 10.96
CA LYS A 275 -4.69 -27.32 11.98
C LYS A 275 -5.75 -28.42 11.83
N GLU A 276 -7.01 -28.05 11.68
CA GLU A 276 -8.12 -29.01 11.55
C GLU A 276 -7.99 -29.88 10.29
N GLU A 277 -7.56 -29.27 9.19
CA GLU A 277 -7.39 -29.95 7.89
C GLU A 277 -6.13 -30.81 7.80
N LYS A 278 -5.21 -30.71 8.79
CA LYS A 278 -3.87 -31.34 8.77
C LYS A 278 -3.04 -30.98 7.53
N GLN A 279 -3.29 -29.82 6.95
CA GLN A 279 -2.61 -29.34 5.74
C GLN A 279 -1.44 -28.41 6.03
N PHE A 280 -1.12 -28.20 7.30
CA PHE A 280 -0.14 -27.20 7.69
C PHE A 280 1.28 -27.61 7.28
N THR A 281 1.73 -27.05 6.16
CA THR A 281 3.11 -27.10 5.69
C THR A 281 3.65 -25.68 5.59
N TYR A 282 4.09 -25.15 6.73
CA TYR A 282 4.79 -23.86 6.77
C TYR A 282 6.28 -24.10 6.82
N TYR A 283 6.98 -23.58 5.82
CA TYR A 283 8.42 -23.79 5.70
C TYR A 283 9.13 -22.85 6.68
N SER A 284 9.64 -23.37 7.80
CA SER A 284 10.43 -22.62 8.80
C SER A 284 11.94 -22.82 8.67
N GLY A 285 12.41 -23.42 7.56
CA GLY A 285 13.81 -23.32 7.17
C GLY A 285 14.77 -24.31 7.84
N GLN A 286 14.30 -25.42 8.41
CA GLN A 286 15.20 -26.55 8.73
C GLN A 286 14.59 -27.93 8.53
N THR A 287 13.27 -28.04 8.61
CA THR A 287 12.54 -29.28 8.34
C THR A 287 11.13 -28.84 7.94
N LEU A 288 10.41 -29.65 7.16
CA LEU A 288 8.95 -29.61 7.30
C LEU A 288 8.69 -29.88 8.78
N VAL A 289 8.42 -28.83 9.56
CA VAL A 289 7.96 -29.04 10.93
C VAL A 289 6.67 -29.81 10.76
N ASP A 290 6.63 -31.04 11.26
CA ASP A 290 5.40 -31.82 11.23
C ASP A 290 4.48 -31.25 12.30
N PHE A 291 3.71 -30.23 11.90
CA PHE A 291 2.78 -29.52 12.78
C PHE A 291 1.67 -30.44 13.30
N ASN A 292 1.52 -31.67 12.76
CA ASN A 292 0.60 -32.67 13.30
C ASN A 292 0.95 -33.11 14.74
N HIS A 293 2.19 -32.86 15.20
CA HIS A 293 2.67 -33.22 16.53
C HIS A 293 2.82 -32.02 17.50
N LEU A 294 2.56 -30.79 17.06
CA LEU A 294 2.59 -29.61 17.93
C LEU A 294 1.27 -29.49 18.70
N GLU A 295 1.34 -29.56 20.03
CA GLU A 295 0.15 -29.44 20.90
C GLU A 295 -0.54 -28.07 20.72
N ASN A 296 0.25 -27.00 20.51
CA ASN A 296 -0.25 -25.64 20.32
C ASN A 296 0.43 -24.91 19.14
N ILE A 297 -0.15 -25.06 17.94
CA ILE A 297 0.33 -24.38 16.72
C ILE A 297 0.22 -22.86 16.78
N LEU A 298 -0.79 -22.33 17.49
CA LEU A 298 -0.99 -20.89 17.62
C LEU A 298 0.15 -20.26 18.41
N GLU A 299 0.53 -20.86 19.54
CA GLU A 299 1.67 -20.42 20.36
C GLU A 299 3.00 -20.40 19.60
N TYR A 300 3.19 -21.30 18.63
CA TYR A 300 4.35 -21.23 17.73
C TYR A 300 4.34 -19.96 16.87
N PHE A 301 3.18 -19.58 16.33
CA PHE A 301 3.04 -18.40 15.47
C PHE A 301 2.95 -17.07 16.21
N GLU A 302 2.68 -17.09 17.52
CA GLU A 302 2.85 -15.90 18.37
C GLU A 302 4.28 -15.35 18.33
N ALA A 303 5.28 -16.20 18.07
CA ALA A 303 6.65 -15.77 17.85
C ALA A 303 6.82 -14.82 16.65
N PHE A 304 5.84 -14.76 15.73
CA PHE A 304 5.82 -13.85 14.58
C PHE A 304 5.05 -12.55 14.86
N ASN A 305 4.52 -12.34 16.06
CA ASN A 305 3.84 -11.11 16.47
C ASN A 305 4.60 -10.31 17.55
N LEU A 306 5.89 -10.61 17.77
CA LEU A 306 6.65 -10.11 18.92
C LEU A 306 7.08 -8.65 18.82
N VAL A 307 7.28 -8.12 17.61
CA VAL A 307 7.81 -6.76 17.38
C VAL A 307 6.89 -6.00 16.44
N GLU A 308 6.46 -4.81 16.88
CA GLU A 308 5.78 -3.85 16.01
C GLU A 308 6.79 -3.18 15.07
N ASP A 309 6.57 -3.31 13.76
CA ASP A 309 7.39 -2.72 12.70
C ASP A 309 6.50 -2.05 11.64
N ASN A 310 6.33 -0.74 11.81
CA ASN A 310 5.52 0.10 10.92
C ASN A 310 6.27 0.56 9.66
N THR A 311 7.41 -0.03 9.30
CA THR A 311 8.24 0.48 8.18
C THR A 311 7.51 0.41 6.85
N LEU A 312 7.04 -0.79 6.47
CA LEU A 312 6.33 -0.98 5.20
C LEU A 312 4.97 -0.28 5.23
N HIS A 313 4.27 -0.32 6.37
CA HIS A 313 3.05 0.43 6.61
C HIS A 313 3.24 1.92 6.33
N ASN A 314 4.23 2.55 6.96
CA ASN A 314 4.50 3.97 6.82
C ASN A 314 4.92 4.32 5.39
N LEU A 315 5.73 3.50 4.74
CA LEU A 315 6.08 3.70 3.32
C LEU A 315 4.84 3.69 2.44
N TRP A 316 3.93 2.74 2.67
CA TRP A 316 2.74 2.56 1.85
C TRP A 316 1.66 3.61 2.11
N ILE A 317 1.33 3.90 3.37
CA ILE A 317 0.34 4.94 3.73
C ILE A 317 0.78 6.33 3.27
N ASN A 318 2.08 6.66 3.32
CA ASN A 318 2.62 7.93 2.83
C ASN A 318 2.46 8.10 1.31
N LYS A 319 2.20 7.02 0.56
CA LYS A 319 1.84 7.09 -0.86
C LYS A 319 0.34 7.26 -1.02
N ILE A 320 -0.46 6.45 -0.33
CA ILE A 320 -1.91 6.47 -0.45
C ILE A 320 -2.49 7.80 0.03
N ILE A 321 -1.93 8.39 1.10
CA ILE A 321 -2.42 9.66 1.66
C ILE A 321 -2.30 10.82 0.66
N LYS A 322 -1.43 10.71 -0.36
CA LYS A 322 -1.35 11.70 -1.45
C LYS A 322 -2.60 11.72 -2.34
N ALA A 323 -3.50 10.74 -2.24
CA ALA A 323 -4.83 10.85 -2.84
C ALA A 323 -5.53 12.14 -2.40
N TRP A 324 -5.26 12.62 -1.18
CA TRP A 324 -5.79 13.88 -0.68
C TRP A 324 -5.18 15.12 -1.33
N ASP A 325 -3.97 15.04 -1.91
CA ASP A 325 -3.42 16.13 -2.75
C ASP A 325 -4.26 16.35 -4.03
N HIS A 326 -5.06 15.35 -4.41
CA HIS A 326 -6.01 15.39 -5.52
C HIS A 326 -7.44 15.71 -5.08
N SER A 327 -7.67 15.90 -3.78
CA SER A 327 -8.97 16.31 -3.27
C SER A 327 -9.24 17.77 -3.63
N ILE A 328 -10.42 18.02 -4.19
CA ILE A 328 -10.91 19.38 -4.46
C ILE A 328 -11.25 20.10 -3.15
N PHE A 329 -11.62 19.34 -2.11
CA PHE A 329 -11.95 19.88 -0.80
C PHE A 329 -10.79 19.67 0.17
N PRO A 330 -10.54 20.64 1.07
CA PRO A 330 -9.54 20.49 2.11
C PRO A 330 -9.86 19.28 3.00
N VAL A 331 -8.84 18.50 3.32
CA VAL A 331 -8.97 17.38 4.26
C VAL A 331 -9.32 17.92 5.64
N ASN A 332 -10.37 17.40 6.25
CA ASN A 332 -10.69 17.70 7.63
C ASN A 332 -10.42 16.47 8.50
N PHE A 333 -9.56 16.63 9.50
CA PHE A 333 -9.16 15.57 10.43
C PHE A 333 -10.02 15.54 11.71
N TRP A 334 -10.96 16.47 11.84
CA TRP A 334 -11.82 16.64 13.01
C TRP A 334 -13.23 16.10 12.75
N SER A 335 -13.97 15.83 13.83
CA SER A 335 -15.35 15.35 13.71
C SER A 335 -16.29 16.47 13.25
N LEU A 336 -17.22 16.15 12.34
CA LEU A 336 -18.26 17.08 11.90
C LEU A 336 -19.32 17.24 12.99
N LEU A 337 -19.40 18.42 13.61
CA LEU A 337 -20.26 18.72 14.76
C LEU A 337 -21.62 19.32 14.37
N SER A 338 -21.73 19.94 13.19
CA SER A 338 -22.93 20.72 12.81
C SER A 338 -24.13 19.88 12.36
N VAL A 339 -23.96 18.59 12.09
CA VAL A 339 -25.02 17.73 11.54
C VAL A 339 -26.15 17.54 12.57
N ASN A 340 -27.40 17.69 12.11
CA ASN A 340 -28.62 17.50 12.89
C ASN A 340 -28.70 18.37 14.17
N LYS A 341 -28.04 19.52 14.18
CA LYS A 341 -28.06 20.45 15.31
C LYS A 341 -29.18 21.48 15.21
N PRO A 342 -29.72 21.98 16.34
CA PRO A 342 -30.67 23.07 16.31
C PRO A 342 -30.09 24.34 15.70
N VAL A 343 -30.78 24.90 14.71
CA VAL A 343 -30.37 26.13 14.01
C VAL A 343 -31.51 27.12 13.90
N LYS A 344 -31.16 28.40 13.73
CA LYS A 344 -32.10 29.51 13.52
C LYS A 344 -31.47 30.52 12.57
N GLN A 345 -32.31 31.30 11.90
CA GLN A 345 -31.86 32.47 11.15
C GLN A 345 -32.83 33.63 11.36
N SER A 346 -32.39 34.85 11.06
CA SER A 346 -33.12 36.10 11.29
C SER A 346 -34.48 36.16 10.60
N SER A 347 -34.55 35.71 9.36
CA SER A 347 -35.77 35.73 8.53
C SER A 347 -35.67 34.73 7.38
N THR A 348 -36.75 34.53 6.62
CA THR A 348 -36.71 33.73 5.38
C THR A 348 -37.52 34.39 4.28
N LEU A 349 -37.05 34.27 3.04
CA LEU A 349 -37.77 34.64 1.82
C LEU A 349 -38.55 33.44 1.25
N ASN A 350 -38.20 32.22 1.64
CA ASN A 350 -38.82 30.99 1.17
C ASN A 350 -40.16 30.73 1.88
N ASP A 351 -41.03 29.94 1.26
CA ASP A 351 -42.34 29.55 1.82
C ASP A 351 -42.18 28.43 2.87
N CYS A 352 -41.49 28.76 3.96
CA CYS A 352 -41.26 27.90 5.13
C CYS A 352 -40.97 28.77 6.36
N SER A 353 -40.79 28.16 7.53
CA SER A 353 -40.31 28.88 8.71
C SER A 353 -38.82 29.24 8.57
N PRO A 354 -38.34 30.31 9.24
CA PRO A 354 -36.91 30.63 9.28
C PRO A 354 -36.05 29.46 9.80
N GLN A 355 -36.56 28.70 10.76
CA GLN A 355 -35.85 27.54 11.31
C GLN A 355 -35.72 26.41 10.28
N GLU A 356 -36.79 26.07 9.55
CA GLU A 356 -36.72 25.07 8.47
C GLU A 356 -35.76 25.48 7.36
N ASP A 357 -35.72 26.77 7.02
CA ASP A 357 -34.80 27.28 6.01
C ASP A 357 -33.34 27.24 6.49
N ALA A 358 -33.09 27.61 7.75
CA ALA A 358 -31.76 27.57 8.37
C ALA A 358 -31.18 26.15 8.43
N ASN A 359 -32.02 25.12 8.65
CA ASN A 359 -31.62 23.71 8.69
C ASN A 359 -31.00 23.23 7.38
N LYS A 360 -31.32 23.87 6.25
CA LYS A 360 -30.79 23.48 4.95
C LYS A 360 -29.28 23.71 4.84
N LEU A 361 -28.70 24.61 5.66
CA LEU A 361 -27.25 24.88 5.70
C LEU A 361 -26.43 23.87 6.52
N ILE A 362 -27.04 22.82 7.07
CA ILE A 362 -26.33 21.76 7.81
C ILE A 362 -26.78 20.35 7.41
N ASN A 363 -27.39 20.20 6.23
CA ASN A 363 -27.95 18.93 5.75
C ASN A 363 -26.89 17.95 5.18
N ASN A 364 -25.61 18.32 5.26
CA ASN A 364 -24.47 17.63 4.70
C ASN A 364 -24.53 17.31 3.18
N THR A 365 -25.32 18.05 2.42
CA THR A 365 -25.41 17.97 0.95
C THR A 365 -24.95 19.29 0.35
N LEU A 366 -23.97 19.26 -0.55
CA LEU A 366 -23.52 20.44 -1.31
C LEU A 366 -24.25 20.50 -2.66
N MET A 367 -24.86 21.65 -2.97
CA MET A 367 -25.69 21.82 -4.17
C MET A 367 -25.11 22.82 -5.18
N GLY A 368 -24.14 23.65 -4.76
CA GLY A 368 -23.62 24.77 -5.54
C GLY A 368 -24.63 25.91 -5.75
N THR A 369 -25.83 25.81 -5.17
CA THR A 369 -26.87 26.84 -5.20
C THR A 369 -27.20 27.29 -3.77
N ALA A 370 -27.86 28.44 -3.61
CA ALA A 370 -28.30 28.83 -2.28
C ALA A 370 -29.39 27.87 -1.78
N GLN A 371 -29.14 27.22 -0.64
CA GLN A 371 -30.11 26.34 0.00
C GLN A 371 -31.02 27.10 0.96
N ASN A 372 -30.54 28.16 1.59
CA ASN A 372 -31.34 29.10 2.37
C ASN A 372 -31.41 30.49 1.72
N LEU A 373 -32.41 31.29 2.09
CA LEU A 373 -32.47 32.71 1.74
C LEU A 373 -33.15 33.51 2.85
N THR A 374 -32.40 34.39 3.51
CA THR A 374 -33.03 35.41 4.38
C THR A 374 -33.78 36.45 3.53
N LYS A 375 -34.58 37.32 4.17
CA LYS A 375 -35.02 38.56 3.54
C LYS A 375 -33.83 39.51 3.38
N ILE A 376 -34.01 40.54 2.55
CA ILE A 376 -33.09 41.68 2.51
C ILE A 376 -33.37 42.54 3.74
N GLU A 377 -32.40 42.62 4.66
CA GLU A 377 -32.58 43.26 5.95
C GLU A 377 -31.26 43.84 6.50
N GLU A 378 -31.35 44.52 7.65
CA GLU A 378 -30.18 45.00 8.40
C GLU A 378 -29.51 43.82 9.11
N SER A 379 -28.25 43.56 8.79
CA SER A 379 -27.41 42.58 9.48
C SER A 379 -28.07 41.19 9.68
N PRO A 380 -28.51 40.49 8.61
CA PRO A 380 -29.08 39.16 8.71
C PRO A 380 -28.08 38.20 9.36
N TRP A 381 -28.61 37.18 10.03
CA TRP A 381 -27.79 36.21 10.75
C TRP A 381 -28.36 34.79 10.66
N TRP A 382 -27.45 33.83 10.77
CA TRP A 382 -27.71 32.40 10.96
C TRP A 382 -26.95 31.95 12.22
N GLU A 383 -27.58 31.12 13.04
CA GLU A 383 -27.05 30.66 14.33
C GLU A 383 -27.30 29.17 14.51
N ILE A 384 -26.32 28.47 15.07
CA ILE A 384 -26.38 27.06 15.45
C ILE A 384 -26.10 26.88 16.94
N ASP A 385 -26.84 25.97 17.56
CA ASP A 385 -26.58 25.45 18.90
C ASP A 385 -26.00 24.03 18.76
N LEU A 386 -24.73 23.83 19.11
CA LEU A 386 -24.08 22.51 19.09
C LEU A 386 -24.55 21.61 20.25
N GLU A 387 -25.39 22.13 21.15
CA GLU A 387 -25.97 21.52 22.36
C GLU A 387 -24.95 21.30 23.49
N THR A 388 -23.73 20.92 23.14
CA THR A 388 -22.60 20.75 24.06
C THR A 388 -21.52 21.80 23.82
N ILE A 389 -20.79 22.15 24.88
CA ILE A 389 -19.58 22.96 24.74
C ILE A 389 -18.55 22.09 24.02
N SER A 390 -18.02 22.61 22.93
CA SER A 390 -17.07 21.92 22.05
C SER A 390 -15.87 22.82 21.78
N THR A 391 -14.73 22.21 21.47
CA THR A 391 -13.56 22.90 20.94
C THR A 391 -13.66 22.89 19.41
N ILE A 392 -13.86 24.06 18.82
CA ILE A 392 -14.05 24.21 17.37
C ILE A 392 -12.71 24.46 16.70
N HIS A 393 -12.30 23.56 15.83
CA HIS A 393 -11.02 23.64 15.13
C HIS A 393 -11.16 24.18 13.71
N GLU A 394 -12.31 23.96 13.06
CA GLU A 394 -12.51 24.41 11.69
C GLU A 394 -13.98 24.77 11.41
N VAL A 395 -14.18 25.81 10.62
CA VAL A 395 -15.48 26.17 10.06
C VAL A 395 -15.33 26.41 8.56
N GLN A 396 -16.04 25.61 7.77
CA GLN A 396 -16.10 25.73 6.33
C GLN A 396 -17.44 26.34 5.91
N ILE A 397 -17.39 27.40 5.11
CA ILE A 397 -18.56 28.11 4.62
C ILE A 397 -18.59 27.97 3.09
N PHE A 398 -19.58 27.24 2.62
CA PHE A 398 -19.81 26.99 1.20
C PHE A 398 -20.75 28.06 0.68
N ASN A 399 -20.21 28.97 -0.14
CA ASN A 399 -21.01 29.98 -0.82
C ASN A 399 -21.75 29.34 -2.00
N ARG A 400 -22.89 29.93 -2.35
CA ARG A 400 -23.59 29.60 -3.59
C ARG A 400 -22.71 29.94 -4.81
N LEU A 401 -22.88 29.21 -5.91
CA LEU A 401 -22.15 29.43 -7.17
C LEU A 401 -23.03 29.96 -8.32
N ASP A 402 -24.35 29.83 -8.21
CA ASP A 402 -25.31 30.18 -9.24
C ASP A 402 -25.47 31.69 -9.49
N GLN A 403 -25.72 32.49 -8.44
CA GLN A 403 -25.95 33.93 -8.54
C GLN A 403 -25.49 34.67 -7.28
N ASN A 404 -25.25 35.97 -7.38
CA ASN A 404 -25.06 36.88 -6.22
C ASN A 404 -24.01 36.46 -5.18
N GLN A 405 -22.95 35.74 -5.58
CA GLN A 405 -21.87 35.28 -4.69
C GLN A 405 -21.25 36.41 -3.83
N LYS A 406 -21.25 37.65 -4.37
CA LYS A 406 -20.75 38.85 -3.69
C LYS A 406 -21.50 39.19 -2.40
N ALA A 407 -22.74 38.74 -2.24
CA ALA A 407 -23.57 39.06 -1.07
C ALA A 407 -22.93 38.56 0.24
N ALA A 408 -22.26 37.41 0.20
CA ALA A 408 -21.58 36.84 1.36
C ALA A 408 -20.08 37.20 1.46
N CYS A 409 -19.56 38.17 0.69
CA CYS A 409 -18.11 38.49 0.72
C CYS A 409 -17.64 39.12 2.04
N TYR A 410 -18.54 39.81 2.74
CA TYR A 410 -18.25 40.47 4.00
C TYR A 410 -19.11 39.84 5.09
N PHE A 411 -18.48 39.20 6.06
CA PHE A 411 -19.22 38.57 7.14
C PHE A 411 -18.42 38.52 8.42
N ASN A 412 -19.13 38.29 9.51
CA ASN A 412 -18.57 37.97 10.80
C ASN A 412 -18.99 36.56 11.18
N LEU A 413 -18.03 35.78 11.68
CA LEU A 413 -18.28 34.51 12.33
C LEU A 413 -18.00 34.69 13.82
N LEU A 414 -18.98 34.39 14.65
CA LEU A 414 -18.91 34.58 16.10
C LEU A 414 -19.15 33.26 16.83
N ILE A 415 -18.59 33.16 18.03
CA ILE A 415 -18.73 32.01 18.92
C ILE A 415 -19.14 32.46 20.32
N SER A 416 -19.94 31.64 21.00
CA SER A 416 -20.38 31.87 22.37
C SER A 416 -20.55 30.57 23.13
N THR A 417 -20.33 30.59 24.44
CA THR A 417 -20.62 29.46 25.34
C THR A 417 -22.02 29.55 25.95
N ASP A 418 -22.61 30.75 26.02
CA ASP A 418 -23.87 31.03 26.72
C ASP A 418 -24.98 31.62 25.82
N GLY A 419 -24.66 31.92 24.56
CA GLY A 419 -25.57 32.57 23.59
C GLY A 419 -25.74 34.08 23.81
N GLN A 420 -25.10 34.65 24.84
CA GLN A 420 -25.23 36.06 25.24
C GLN A 420 -23.96 36.84 24.95
N ILE A 421 -22.80 36.31 25.35
CA ILE A 421 -21.50 36.93 25.15
C ILE A 421 -20.84 36.30 23.92
N TRP A 422 -20.66 37.12 22.89
CA TRP A 422 -20.13 36.69 21.60
C TRP A 422 -18.69 37.17 21.41
N LYS A 423 -17.82 36.26 20.98
CA LYS A 423 -16.44 36.54 20.54
C LYS A 423 -16.34 36.31 19.05
N TYR A 424 -15.47 37.05 18.37
CA TYR A 424 -15.21 36.82 16.96
C TYR A 424 -14.33 35.59 16.79
N ILE A 425 -14.78 34.65 15.95
CA ILE A 425 -13.90 33.65 15.34
C ILE A 425 -13.09 34.35 14.24
N THR A 426 -13.79 35.06 13.35
CA THR A 426 -13.15 35.84 12.29
C THR A 426 -14.07 36.98 11.82
N LYS A 427 -13.44 37.99 11.20
CA LYS A 427 -14.11 39.09 10.49
C LYS A 427 -13.57 39.12 9.07
N LYS A 428 -14.36 38.64 8.12
CA LYS A 428 -14.00 38.75 6.71
C LYS A 428 -14.36 40.14 6.21
N THR A 429 -13.36 41.01 6.12
CA THR A 429 -13.50 42.42 5.68
C THR A 429 -13.00 42.65 4.25
N SER A 430 -12.44 41.63 3.61
CA SER A 430 -11.97 41.70 2.22
C SER A 430 -13.11 41.46 1.23
N ASN A 431 -13.02 42.07 0.05
CA ASN A 431 -13.93 41.83 -1.07
C ASN A 431 -13.59 40.57 -1.89
N GLN A 432 -12.60 39.78 -1.44
CA GLN A 432 -12.19 38.56 -2.12
C GLN A 432 -13.34 37.56 -2.12
N LEU A 433 -13.69 37.07 -3.31
CA LEU A 433 -14.71 36.04 -3.48
C LEU A 433 -14.21 34.70 -2.94
N TYR A 434 -15.15 33.88 -2.48
CA TYR A 434 -15.00 32.47 -2.16
C TYR A 434 -16.25 31.73 -2.65
N GLY A 435 -16.11 30.47 -3.01
CA GLY A 435 -17.13 29.65 -3.68
C GLY A 435 -17.21 28.26 -3.08
N GLY A 436 -18.38 27.64 -3.00
CA GLY A 436 -18.55 26.39 -2.25
C GLY A 436 -17.99 25.14 -2.93
N ILE A 437 -18.87 24.44 -3.65
CA ILE A 437 -18.59 23.09 -4.19
C ILE A 437 -17.56 23.07 -5.34
N ASP A 438 -17.06 24.24 -5.77
CA ASP A 438 -15.96 24.36 -6.74
C ASP A 438 -14.57 24.17 -6.10
N GLY A 439 -14.51 23.89 -4.80
CA GLY A 439 -13.27 23.67 -4.05
C GLY A 439 -12.67 24.94 -3.47
N SER A 440 -13.39 26.07 -3.49
CA SER A 440 -12.90 27.34 -2.95
C SER A 440 -13.65 27.86 -1.71
N PRO A 441 -14.13 26.99 -0.78
CA PRO A 441 -14.96 27.46 0.32
C PRO A 441 -14.15 28.39 1.21
N TYR A 442 -14.84 29.24 1.97
CA TYR A 442 -14.15 29.97 3.01
C TYR A 442 -13.86 29.00 4.16
N VAL A 443 -12.59 28.84 4.50
CA VAL A 443 -12.15 27.98 5.60
C VAL A 443 -11.50 28.84 6.67
N TRP A 444 -12.05 28.79 7.88
CA TRP A 444 -11.34 29.19 9.08
C TRP A 444 -10.85 27.94 9.79
N SER A 445 -9.57 27.88 10.14
CA SER A 445 -8.97 26.79 10.91
C SER A 445 -8.06 27.31 12.03
N SER A 446 -7.94 26.54 13.11
CA SER A 446 -7.09 26.84 14.27
C SER A 446 -6.62 25.56 14.95
N GLU A 447 -5.31 25.37 15.09
CA GLU A 447 -4.71 24.24 15.82
C GLU A 447 -5.17 24.18 17.29
N ASN A 448 -5.19 25.33 17.97
CA ASN A 448 -5.65 25.42 19.37
C ASN A 448 -7.18 25.39 19.51
N GLY A 449 -7.91 25.53 18.40
CA GLY A 449 -9.35 25.66 18.37
C GLY A 449 -9.90 26.89 19.12
N MET A 450 -11.23 26.97 19.22
CA MET A 450 -11.94 27.94 20.05
C MET A 450 -13.11 27.24 20.76
N THR A 451 -13.21 27.41 22.08
CA THR A 451 -14.29 26.82 22.87
C THR A 451 -15.62 27.57 22.68
N GLY A 452 -16.69 26.83 22.39
CA GLY A 452 -18.04 27.37 22.31
C GLY A 452 -19.12 26.31 22.14
N ARG A 453 -20.37 26.75 22.31
CA ARG A 453 -21.58 25.95 22.07
C ARG A 453 -22.40 26.54 20.92
N PHE A 454 -22.42 27.86 20.81
CA PHE A 454 -23.16 28.56 19.77
C PHE A 454 -22.22 29.18 18.76
N ILE A 455 -22.55 29.07 17.48
CA ILE A 455 -21.84 29.76 16.39
C ILE A 455 -22.84 30.60 15.62
N LYS A 456 -22.44 31.81 15.23
CA LYS A 456 -23.26 32.76 14.48
C LYS A 456 -22.53 33.28 13.26
N PHE A 457 -23.15 33.17 12.10
CA PHE A 457 -22.74 33.81 10.86
C PHE A 457 -23.62 35.04 10.62
N THR A 458 -23.04 36.19 10.31
CA THR A 458 -23.81 37.41 10.01
C THR A 458 -23.11 38.28 8.98
N ILE A 459 -23.89 38.91 8.10
CA ILE A 459 -23.41 39.84 7.07
C ILE A 459 -23.75 41.25 7.56
N PRO A 460 -22.79 42.05 8.09
CA PRO A 460 -23.11 43.30 8.74
C PRO A 460 -23.55 44.41 7.76
N GLY A 461 -24.47 45.26 8.21
CA GLY A 461 -24.90 46.47 7.52
C GLY A 461 -26.29 46.39 6.87
N PRO A 462 -26.72 47.48 6.23
CA PRO A 462 -28.05 47.58 5.63
C PRO A 462 -28.13 46.82 4.31
N ASN A 463 -29.35 46.40 3.98
CA ASN A 463 -29.72 45.79 2.69
C ASN A 463 -28.89 44.53 2.36
N GLN A 464 -28.67 43.68 3.34
CA GLN A 464 -27.91 42.43 3.21
C GLN A 464 -28.83 41.22 3.16
N GLN A 465 -28.34 40.11 2.60
CA GLN A 465 -29.06 38.84 2.51
C GLN A 465 -28.09 37.67 2.67
N ILE A 466 -28.45 36.68 3.48
CA ILE A 466 -27.73 35.41 3.55
C ILE A 466 -28.37 34.47 2.54
N GLY A 467 -27.57 33.97 1.61
CA GLY A 467 -27.90 32.86 0.73
C GLY A 467 -26.66 32.02 0.51
N LEU A 468 -26.53 30.95 1.29
CA LEU A 468 -25.37 30.06 1.27
C LEU A 468 -25.79 28.67 0.79
N ASP A 469 -24.79 27.88 0.40
CA ASP A 469 -24.98 26.46 0.09
C ASP A 469 -24.97 25.65 1.41
N GLN A 470 -23.88 25.77 2.19
CA GLN A 470 -23.68 24.97 3.40
C GLN A 470 -22.75 25.66 4.41
N ILE A 471 -22.90 25.33 5.69
CA ILE A 471 -21.92 25.60 6.75
C ILE A 471 -21.58 24.28 7.46
N GLN A 472 -20.30 23.91 7.44
CA GLN A 472 -19.78 22.75 8.18
C GLN A 472 -18.87 23.23 9.31
N ILE A 473 -19.08 22.67 10.50
CA ILE A 473 -18.33 23.02 11.71
C ILE A 473 -17.70 21.75 12.24
N PHE A 474 -16.39 21.77 12.43
CA PHE A 474 -15.63 20.62 12.86
C PHE A 474 -14.85 20.90 14.15
N GLY A 475 -14.70 19.86 14.96
CA GLY A 475 -13.98 19.93 16.23
C GLY A 475 -14.21 18.72 17.11
N GLU A 476 -14.09 18.94 18.42
CA GLU A 476 -14.20 17.91 19.45
C GLU A 476 -15.18 18.33 20.53
N VAL A 477 -16.02 17.40 20.99
CA VAL A 477 -16.89 17.62 22.14
C VAL A 477 -16.03 17.61 23.39
N GLN A 478 -16.16 18.63 24.25
CA GLN A 478 -15.50 18.58 25.55
C GLN A 478 -16.24 17.58 26.43
N ASN A 479 -15.63 16.43 26.68
CA ASN A 479 -16.11 15.50 27.69
C ASN A 479 -16.05 16.21 29.04
N GLN A 480 -17.21 16.36 29.69
CA GLN A 480 -17.22 16.71 31.10
C GLN A 480 -16.58 15.53 31.84
N GLU A 481 -15.39 15.73 32.42
CA GLU A 481 -14.91 14.84 33.47
C GLU A 481 -16.02 14.76 34.52
N ILE A 482 -16.58 13.56 34.71
CA ILE A 482 -17.62 13.25 35.70
C ILE A 482 -17.01 13.26 37.09
#